data_AF-A0A1F8TK99-F1
#
_entry.id   AF-A0A1F8TK99-F1
#
_cell.length_a   1.000
_cell.length_b   1.000
_cell.length_c   1.000
_cell.angle_alpha   90.00
_cell.angle_beta   90.00
_cell.angle_gamma   90.00
#
_symmetry.space_group_name_H-M   'P 1'
#
loop_
_entity.id
_entity.type
_entity.pdbx_description
1 polymer ?
#
loop_
_entity_poly.entity_id
_entity_poly.type
_entity_poly.pdbx_seq_one_letter_code
_entity_poly.pdbx_strand_id
1 'polypeptide(L)'
;MRRRVLTALAVGAILLALTVGTYQGLLARRPLPTIDGYYRLLGLHQRAEVTRDAFGIPRIEAGDLHDLFFLQGYVTAQDRFAQMEAMRQGPSLVLLDALPAGDLGVALEAYAEGVTKFIAQHAEARALPAEVALTGRRPAPWTAKDSLAILAAYLNRPQAVRCVAIDGGRTVRGRPLLSAELMHYAPAPGFYEIGLQADEVRALGTSLPGVPGIVSGHNGEVAWSLLQPDSLLDPIGATLALVSALTARDVAEVSAAFGSIPFCAADTRAVAGPTLDHLDRPFDVELIRSFMDRPRPTDAGARLIIDLGDLDASKSALSTGQSGHPAAFHYLDQRALWEVGQLHALTWTREEIARVEGQLVLRAR
;
A
#
# COMPACT_ATOMS: atom_id res chain seq x y z
N MET A 1 10.83 52.61 14.70
CA MET A 1 10.27 51.49 13.90
C MET A 1 11.17 50.26 13.87
N ARG A 2 12.44 50.37 13.44
CA ARG A 2 13.39 49.24 13.26
C ARG A 2 13.57 48.32 14.48
N ARG A 3 13.68 48.88 15.70
CA ARG A 3 13.84 48.09 16.95
C ARG A 3 12.62 47.23 17.27
N ARG A 4 11.40 47.74 17.05
CA ARG A 4 10.14 46.98 17.26
C ARG A 4 10.00 45.84 16.25
N VAL A 5 10.40 46.07 15.00
CA VAL A 5 10.42 45.03 13.96
C VAL A 5 11.42 43.93 14.29
N LEU A 6 12.64 44.29 14.71
CA LEU A 6 13.66 43.30 15.12
C LEU A 6 13.22 42.48 16.34
N THR A 7 12.59 43.12 17.34
CA THR A 7 12.03 42.39 18.49
C THR A 7 10.91 41.44 18.08
N ALA A 8 9.99 41.87 17.20
CA ALA A 8 8.91 41.01 16.70
C ALA A 8 9.46 39.81 15.91
N LEU A 9 10.46 40.02 15.05
CA LEU A 9 11.13 38.95 14.32
C LEU A 9 11.85 37.97 15.26
N ALA A 10 12.54 38.48 16.28
CA ALA A 10 13.22 37.65 17.27
C ALA A 10 12.22 36.81 18.10
N VAL A 11 11.12 37.41 18.55
CA VAL A 11 10.05 36.68 19.25
C VAL A 11 9.42 35.64 18.33
N GLY A 12 9.14 35.98 17.07
CA GLY A 12 8.63 35.02 16.08
C GLY A 12 9.57 33.84 15.85
N ALA A 13 10.88 34.10 15.73
CA ALA A 13 11.89 33.06 15.57
C ALA A 13 12.00 32.15 16.80
N ILE A 14 11.93 32.71 18.01
CA ILE A 14 11.94 31.94 19.26
C ILE A 14 10.70 31.05 19.37
N LEU A 15 9.51 31.60 19.10
CA LEU A 15 8.26 30.84 19.12
C LEU A 15 8.28 29.71 18.09
N LEU A 16 8.80 29.97 16.89
CA LEU A 16 8.97 28.95 15.86
C LEU A 16 9.94 27.85 16.34
N ALA A 17 11.10 28.23 16.89
CA ALA A 17 12.08 27.27 17.40
C ALA A 17 11.52 26.42 18.54
N LEU A 18 10.75 27.01 19.46
CA LEU A 18 10.06 26.28 20.52
C LEU A 18 8.99 25.32 19.97
N THR A 19 8.23 25.76 18.97
CA THR A 19 7.19 24.93 18.34
C THR A 19 7.81 23.74 17.62
N VAL A 20 8.83 23.98 16.80
CA VAL A 20 9.60 22.93 16.09
C VAL A 20 10.28 22.01 17.10
N GLY A 21 10.94 22.53 18.12
CA GLY A 21 11.61 21.73 19.15
C GLY A 21 10.63 20.87 19.95
N THR A 22 9.45 21.39 20.27
CA THR A 22 8.38 20.62 20.94
C THR A 22 7.85 19.53 20.02
N TYR A 23 7.60 19.84 18.75
CA TYR A 23 7.14 18.86 17.75
C TYR A 23 8.16 17.74 17.53
N GLN A 24 9.44 18.08 17.34
CA GLN A 24 10.53 17.11 17.22
C GLN A 24 10.68 16.26 18.49
N GLY A 25 10.58 16.87 19.66
CA GLY A 25 10.60 16.16 20.94
C GLY A 25 9.41 15.22 21.14
N LEU A 26 8.24 15.55 20.58
CA LEU A 26 7.08 14.66 20.56
C LEU A 26 7.33 13.48 19.63
N LEU A 27 7.81 13.73 18.40
CA LEU A 27 8.13 12.67 17.42
C LEU A 27 9.19 11.70 17.95
N ALA A 28 10.29 12.20 18.53
CA ALA A 28 11.38 11.37 19.06
C ALA A 28 10.98 10.47 20.24
N ARG A 29 9.85 10.77 20.90
CA ARG A 29 9.31 9.97 22.01
C ARG A 29 8.27 8.95 21.54
N ARG A 30 7.84 8.98 20.28
CA ARG A 30 6.94 7.98 19.72
C ARG A 30 7.79 6.83 19.15
N PRO A 31 7.46 5.58 19.50
CA PRO A 31 8.22 4.44 19.02
C PRO A 31 8.05 4.30 17.50
N LEU A 32 9.16 4.01 16.84
CA LEU A 32 9.14 3.53 15.46
C LEU A 32 8.53 2.11 15.41
N PRO A 33 8.07 1.66 14.22
CA PRO A 33 7.63 0.29 14.03
C PRO A 33 8.65 -0.72 14.56
N THR A 34 8.18 -1.73 15.28
CA THR A 34 9.04 -2.86 15.67
C THR A 34 9.21 -3.76 14.45
N ILE A 35 10.42 -3.82 13.90
CA ILE A 35 10.72 -4.52 12.64
C ILE A 35 11.60 -5.76 12.84
N ASP A 36 12.14 -5.96 14.03
CA ASP A 36 13.07 -7.04 14.35
C ASP A 36 12.72 -7.77 15.66
N GLY A 37 13.08 -9.06 15.72
CA GLY A 37 13.04 -9.86 16.93
C GLY A 37 11.89 -10.86 17.01
N TYR A 38 11.70 -11.44 18.20
CA TYR A 38 10.67 -12.43 18.48
C TYR A 38 9.55 -11.79 19.29
N TYR A 39 8.34 -11.79 18.74
CA TYR A 39 7.21 -11.13 19.35
C TYR A 39 6.00 -12.08 19.46
N ARG A 40 5.26 -11.98 20.57
CA ARG A 40 4.00 -12.71 20.75
C ARG A 40 2.85 -11.76 20.49
N LEU A 41 2.09 -12.02 19.43
CA LEU A 41 0.98 -11.18 19.03
C LEU A 41 -0.32 -11.94 19.25
N LEU A 42 -1.09 -11.48 20.25
CA LEU A 42 -2.43 -12.02 20.52
C LEU A 42 -3.33 -11.71 19.32
N GLY A 43 -4.03 -12.72 18.83
CA GLY A 43 -4.85 -12.69 17.61
C GLY A 43 -4.32 -13.60 16.51
N LEU A 44 -3.05 -14.00 16.55
CA LEU A 44 -2.50 -15.00 15.62
C LEU A 44 -2.91 -16.42 16.01
N HIS A 45 -3.29 -17.22 15.01
CA HIS A 45 -3.56 -18.65 15.14
C HIS A 45 -2.29 -19.48 15.05
N GLN A 46 -1.34 -19.07 14.20
CA GLN A 46 -0.14 -19.81 13.87
C GLN A 46 1.12 -18.95 14.00
N ARG A 47 2.27 -19.55 13.68
CA ARG A 47 3.53 -18.80 13.55
C ARG A 47 3.50 -18.06 12.23
N ALA A 48 3.96 -16.81 12.25
CA ALA A 48 4.10 -15.98 11.07
C ALA A 48 5.42 -15.20 11.10
N GLU A 49 5.80 -14.63 9.97
CA GLU A 49 7.03 -13.88 9.79
C GLU A 49 6.78 -12.64 8.95
N VAL A 50 7.43 -11.54 9.32
CA VAL A 50 7.43 -10.31 8.54
C VAL A 50 8.87 -9.89 8.29
N THR A 51 9.32 -9.97 7.03
CA THR A 51 10.63 -9.46 6.62
C THR A 51 10.48 -8.13 5.91
N ARG A 52 11.38 -7.18 6.12
CA ARG A 52 11.41 -5.91 5.37
C ARG A 52 12.68 -5.78 4.56
N ASP A 53 12.54 -5.35 3.31
CA ASP A 53 13.67 -5.07 2.43
C ASP A 53 14.28 -3.67 2.69
N ALA A 54 15.25 -3.28 1.85
CA ALA A 54 15.97 -2.01 1.96
C ALA A 54 15.11 -0.75 1.75
N PHE A 55 13.89 -0.89 1.22
CA PHE A 55 12.93 0.21 1.08
C PHE A 55 11.84 0.14 2.16
N GLY A 56 11.96 -0.77 3.12
CA GLY A 56 10.99 -0.97 4.19
C GLY A 56 9.73 -1.71 3.74
N ILE A 57 9.76 -2.40 2.59
CA ILE A 57 8.59 -3.13 2.06
C ILE A 57 8.41 -4.43 2.86
N PRO A 58 7.30 -4.60 3.62
CA PRO A 58 7.06 -5.82 4.36
C PRO A 58 6.65 -6.98 3.44
N ARG A 59 7.20 -8.15 3.72
CA ARG A 59 6.76 -9.44 3.18
C ARG A 59 6.22 -10.25 4.34
N ILE A 60 4.92 -10.54 4.28
CA ILE A 60 4.20 -11.28 5.30
C ILE A 60 4.11 -12.74 4.85
N GLU A 61 4.66 -13.63 5.66
CA GLU A 61 4.49 -15.08 5.55
C GLU A 61 3.62 -15.54 6.74
N ALA A 62 2.44 -16.08 6.47
CA ALA A 62 1.48 -16.54 7.46
C ALA A 62 1.02 -17.98 7.20
N GLY A 63 0.54 -18.66 8.23
CA GLY A 63 0.12 -20.06 8.15
C GLY A 63 -1.31 -20.29 7.66
N ASP A 64 -2.13 -19.25 7.58
CA ASP A 64 -3.49 -19.30 7.04
C ASP A 64 -3.96 -17.90 6.58
N LEU A 65 -5.12 -17.86 5.94
CA LEU A 65 -5.70 -16.64 5.38
C LEU A 65 -6.05 -15.60 6.45
N HIS A 66 -6.50 -16.04 7.63
CA HIS A 66 -6.82 -15.14 8.73
C HIS A 66 -5.55 -14.42 9.20
N ASP A 67 -4.50 -15.16 9.54
CA ASP A 67 -3.24 -14.60 10.02
C ASP A 67 -2.58 -13.69 8.96
N LEU A 68 -2.74 -14.00 7.68
CA LEU A 68 -2.26 -13.17 6.58
C LEU A 68 -2.88 -11.77 6.60
N PHE A 69 -4.22 -11.68 6.62
CA PHE A 69 -4.93 -10.40 6.60
C PHE A 69 -4.84 -9.69 7.95
N PHE A 70 -4.83 -10.42 9.06
CA PHE A 70 -4.56 -9.88 10.39
C PHE A 70 -3.21 -9.17 10.42
N LEU A 71 -2.16 -9.80 9.90
CA LEU A 71 -0.84 -9.18 9.83
C LEU A 71 -0.79 -8.06 8.81
N GLN A 72 -1.48 -8.17 7.67
CA GLN A 72 -1.57 -7.08 6.71
C GLN A 72 -2.12 -5.82 7.40
N GLY A 73 -3.22 -5.93 8.15
CA GLY A 73 -3.81 -4.83 8.91
C GLY A 73 -2.87 -4.30 9.99
N TYR A 74 -2.28 -5.20 10.79
CA TYR A 74 -1.39 -4.83 11.89
C TYR A 74 -0.12 -4.10 11.41
N VAL A 75 0.57 -4.65 10.41
CA VAL A 75 1.80 -4.10 9.83
C VAL A 75 1.52 -2.80 9.09
N THR A 76 0.44 -2.74 8.31
CA THR A 76 0.04 -1.50 7.66
C THR A 76 -0.25 -0.41 8.70
N ALA A 77 -0.90 -0.73 9.83
CA ALA A 77 -1.13 0.23 10.90
C ALA A 77 0.18 0.68 11.58
N GLN A 78 1.14 -0.22 11.81
CA GLN A 78 2.46 0.16 12.32
C GLN A 78 3.09 1.27 11.46
N ASP A 79 2.99 1.13 10.14
CA ASP A 79 3.63 2.07 9.22
C ASP A 79 2.74 3.29 8.90
N ARG A 80 1.41 3.15 8.88
CA ARG A 80 0.47 4.11 8.26
C ARG A 80 -0.72 4.53 9.13
N PHE A 81 -0.75 4.23 10.43
CA PHE A 81 -1.97 4.45 11.23
C PHE A 81 -2.49 5.89 11.22
N ALA A 82 -1.63 6.91 11.30
CA ALA A 82 -2.07 8.31 11.24
C ALA A 82 -2.79 8.64 9.92
N GLN A 83 -2.29 8.11 8.81
CA GLN A 83 -2.89 8.25 7.48
C GLN A 83 -4.24 7.53 7.42
N MET A 84 -4.28 6.27 7.86
CA MET A 84 -5.50 5.45 7.90
C MET A 84 -6.60 6.10 8.75
N GLU A 85 -6.24 6.62 9.93
CA GLU A 85 -7.15 7.31 10.82
C GLU A 85 -7.73 8.58 10.17
N ALA A 86 -6.92 9.35 9.46
CA ALA A 86 -7.39 10.52 8.72
C ALA A 86 -8.32 10.14 7.55
N MET A 87 -8.03 9.03 6.86
CA MET A 87 -8.82 8.56 5.72
C MET A 87 -10.19 8.00 6.12
N ARG A 88 -10.31 7.29 7.25
CA ARG A 88 -11.61 6.74 7.70
C ARG A 88 -12.58 7.77 8.28
N GLN A 89 -12.13 8.99 8.58
CA GLN A 89 -12.97 10.06 9.15
C GLN A 89 -13.89 10.77 8.14
N GLY A 90 -13.87 10.38 6.86
CA GLY A 90 -14.77 10.91 5.83
C GLY A 90 -16.22 10.42 5.99
N PRO A 91 -17.21 11.12 5.41
CA PRO A 91 -18.58 10.62 5.35
C PRO A 91 -18.63 9.32 4.54
N SER A 92 -19.11 8.24 5.16
CA SER A 92 -19.29 6.94 4.52
C SER A 92 -20.75 6.53 4.54
N LEU A 93 -21.31 6.25 3.37
CA LEU A 93 -22.65 5.69 3.19
C LEU A 93 -22.61 4.15 3.08
N VAL A 94 -21.49 3.52 3.48
CA VAL A 94 -21.38 2.06 3.46
C VAL A 94 -22.33 1.45 4.49
N LEU A 95 -23.39 0.84 3.99
CA LEU A 95 -24.29 0.00 4.76
C LEU A 95 -23.77 -1.44 4.70
N LEU A 96 -23.34 -1.94 5.84
CA LEU A 96 -22.94 -3.33 6.02
C LEU A 96 -23.67 -3.87 7.24
N ASP A 97 -24.68 -4.72 6.98
CA ASP A 97 -25.52 -5.30 8.03
C ASP A 97 -24.89 -6.56 8.63
N ALA A 98 -24.20 -7.34 7.79
CA ALA A 98 -23.41 -8.51 8.18
C ALA A 98 -22.15 -8.60 7.31
N LEU A 99 -21.11 -9.23 7.83
CA LEU A 99 -19.91 -9.52 7.05
C LEU A 99 -20.25 -10.48 5.89
N PRO A 100 -19.66 -10.29 4.70
CA PRO A 100 -19.77 -11.26 3.63
C PRO A 100 -19.25 -12.64 4.06
N ALA A 101 -19.77 -13.71 3.46
CA ALA A 101 -19.25 -15.05 3.69
C ALA A 101 -17.93 -15.32 2.94
N GLY A 102 -17.26 -16.40 3.30
CA GLY A 102 -16.04 -16.86 2.63
C GLY A 102 -14.83 -15.96 2.87
N ASP A 103 -13.88 -16.03 1.95
CA ASP A 103 -12.57 -15.38 2.08
C ASP A 103 -12.64 -13.86 2.23
N LEU A 104 -13.65 -13.21 1.62
CA LEU A 104 -13.87 -11.78 1.80
C LEU A 104 -14.24 -11.41 3.23
N GLY A 105 -15.10 -12.21 3.87
CA GLY A 105 -15.46 -12.02 5.28
C GLY A 105 -14.24 -12.14 6.18
N VAL A 106 -13.48 -13.22 5.99
CA VAL A 106 -12.23 -13.48 6.72
C VAL A 106 -11.24 -12.34 6.52
N ALA A 107 -11.04 -11.88 5.29
CA ALA A 107 -10.11 -10.80 4.97
C ALA A 107 -10.49 -9.48 5.67
N LEU A 108 -11.76 -9.08 5.58
CA LEU A 108 -12.25 -7.84 6.19
C LEU A 108 -12.20 -7.88 7.73
N GLU A 109 -12.60 -9.00 8.32
CA GLU A 109 -12.60 -9.18 9.77
C GLU A 109 -11.17 -9.23 10.32
N ALA A 110 -10.33 -10.13 9.80
CA ALA A 110 -8.96 -10.30 10.26
C ALA A 110 -8.14 -9.02 10.09
N TYR A 111 -8.25 -8.32 8.95
CA TYR A 111 -7.59 -7.04 8.75
C TYR A 111 -8.01 -6.01 9.82
N ALA A 112 -9.31 -5.91 10.11
CA ALA A 112 -9.82 -5.00 11.13
C ALA A 112 -9.35 -5.37 12.54
N GLU A 113 -9.26 -6.66 12.86
CA GLU A 113 -8.69 -7.14 14.11
C GLU A 113 -7.21 -6.77 14.25
N GLY A 114 -6.42 -6.92 13.18
CA GLY A 114 -5.02 -6.53 13.13
C GLY A 114 -4.80 -5.04 13.41
N VAL A 115 -5.58 -4.17 12.74
CA VAL A 115 -5.52 -2.72 13.00
C VAL A 115 -5.98 -2.41 14.43
N THR A 116 -7.05 -3.05 14.90
CA THR A 116 -7.53 -2.89 16.28
C THR A 116 -6.48 -3.29 17.31
N LYS A 117 -5.73 -4.36 17.02
CA LYS A 117 -4.64 -4.82 17.88
C LYS A 117 -3.54 -3.77 18.01
N PHE A 118 -3.17 -3.13 16.90
CA PHE A 118 -2.23 -2.01 16.89
C PHE A 118 -2.75 -0.84 17.76
N ILE A 119 -4.01 -0.46 17.57
CA ILE A 119 -4.66 0.63 18.34
C ILE A 119 -4.59 0.33 19.84
N ALA A 120 -4.99 -0.87 20.26
CA ALA A 120 -5.02 -1.26 21.66
C ALA A 120 -3.64 -1.18 22.32
N GLN A 121 -2.61 -1.75 21.68
CA GLN A 121 -1.24 -1.73 22.19
C GLN A 121 -0.69 -0.30 22.37
N HIS A 122 -0.95 0.59 21.42
CA HIS A 122 -0.40 1.95 21.43
C HIS A 122 -1.25 2.93 22.24
N ALA A 123 -2.55 2.71 22.35
CA ALA A 123 -3.42 3.47 23.24
C ALA A 123 -3.06 3.20 24.73
N GLU A 124 -2.84 1.93 25.10
CA GLU A 124 -2.40 1.54 26.43
C GLU A 124 -1.03 2.12 26.78
N ALA A 125 -0.07 2.05 25.84
CA ALA A 125 1.26 2.60 26.01
C ALA A 125 1.33 4.14 25.90
N ARG A 126 0.21 4.84 25.67
CA ARG A 126 0.14 6.28 25.33
C ARG A 126 1.09 6.68 24.19
N ALA A 127 1.30 5.75 23.25
CA ALA A 127 2.31 5.78 22.20
C ALA A 127 1.71 5.93 20.79
N LEU A 128 0.45 6.36 20.66
CA LEU A 128 -0.16 6.68 19.35
C LEU A 128 0.71 7.66 18.54
N PRO A 129 0.65 7.65 17.20
CA PRO A 129 1.31 8.65 16.37
C PRO A 129 1.00 10.08 16.82
N ALA A 130 1.97 10.98 16.70
CA ALA A 130 1.87 12.34 17.22
C ALA A 130 0.67 13.09 16.64
N GLU A 131 0.42 12.90 15.34
CA GLU A 131 -0.69 13.49 14.58
C GLU A 131 -2.04 13.12 15.19
N VAL A 132 -2.23 11.85 15.53
CA VAL A 132 -3.46 11.35 16.16
C VAL A 132 -3.56 11.85 17.59
N ALA A 133 -2.47 11.80 18.36
CA ALA A 133 -2.45 12.23 19.75
C ALA A 133 -2.78 13.72 19.91
N LEU A 134 -2.34 14.57 18.96
CA LEU A 134 -2.62 16.01 18.95
C LEU A 134 -4.11 16.35 18.74
N THR A 135 -4.90 15.45 18.16
CA THR A 135 -6.35 15.64 18.04
C THR A 135 -7.09 15.52 19.39
N GLY A 136 -6.44 14.94 20.41
CA GLY A 136 -7.07 14.62 21.70
C GLY A 136 -8.09 13.49 21.64
N ARG A 137 -8.34 12.90 20.45
CA ARG A 137 -9.29 11.79 20.28
C ARG A 137 -8.61 10.48 20.61
N ARG A 138 -9.37 9.57 21.22
CA ARG A 138 -9.00 8.16 21.33
C ARG A 138 -9.57 7.42 20.13
N PRO A 139 -8.75 6.79 19.27
CA PRO A 139 -9.25 6.04 18.14
C PRO A 139 -10.16 4.90 18.61
N ALA A 140 -11.31 4.75 17.97
CA ALA A 140 -12.16 3.58 18.15
C ALA A 140 -11.49 2.34 17.50
N PRO A 141 -11.85 1.11 17.91
CA PRO A 141 -11.50 -0.10 17.17
C PRO A 141 -11.80 0.03 15.68
N TRP A 142 -10.99 -0.62 14.85
CA TRP A 142 -11.20 -0.67 13.41
C TRP A 142 -12.28 -1.69 13.07
N THR A 143 -13.08 -1.40 12.05
CA THR A 143 -14.14 -2.30 11.58
C THR A 143 -14.04 -2.51 10.08
N ALA A 144 -14.66 -3.57 9.55
CA ALA A 144 -14.76 -3.78 8.10
C ALA A 144 -15.38 -2.57 7.36
N LYS A 145 -16.30 -1.84 8.01
CA LYS A 145 -16.90 -0.62 7.45
C LYS A 145 -15.87 0.48 7.21
N ASP A 146 -14.85 0.60 8.05
CA ASP A 146 -13.78 1.59 7.87
C ASP A 146 -12.96 1.28 6.60
N SER A 147 -12.65 0.00 6.38
CA SER A 147 -11.94 -0.45 5.17
C SER A 147 -12.75 -0.22 3.90
N LEU A 148 -14.03 -0.59 3.92
CA LEU A 148 -14.94 -0.36 2.79
C LEU A 148 -15.16 1.14 2.53
N ALA A 149 -15.23 1.96 3.58
CA ALA A 149 -15.35 3.42 3.46
C ALA A 149 -14.14 4.04 2.76
N ILE A 150 -12.93 3.59 3.11
CA ILE A 150 -11.70 4.04 2.47
C ILE A 150 -11.68 3.67 0.98
N LEU A 151 -12.01 2.41 0.66
CA LEU A 151 -12.05 1.97 -0.73
C LEU A 151 -13.12 2.73 -1.52
N ALA A 152 -14.31 2.93 -0.95
CA ALA A 152 -15.36 3.72 -1.58
C ALA A 152 -14.89 5.16 -1.86
N ALA A 153 -14.22 5.80 -0.91
CA ALA A 153 -13.68 7.15 -1.09
C ALA A 153 -12.59 7.20 -2.19
N TYR A 154 -11.79 6.14 -2.32
CA TYR A 154 -10.82 5.99 -3.40
C TYR A 154 -11.50 5.82 -4.76
N LEU A 155 -12.46 4.90 -4.89
CA LEU A 155 -13.13 4.58 -6.15
C LEU A 155 -14.00 5.73 -6.67
N ASN A 156 -14.61 6.51 -5.76
CA ASN A 156 -15.62 7.50 -6.11
C ASN A 156 -15.07 8.93 -6.29
N ARG A 157 -13.74 9.08 -6.41
CA ARG A 157 -13.11 10.36 -6.76
C ARG A 157 -12.42 10.24 -8.12
N PRO A 158 -12.62 11.18 -9.06
CA PRO A 158 -11.94 11.15 -10.34
C PRO A 158 -10.43 11.40 -10.16
N GLN A 159 -9.60 10.43 -10.56
CA GLN A 159 -8.14 10.55 -10.52
C GLN A 159 -7.52 9.99 -11.80
N ALA A 160 -6.26 10.38 -12.05
CA ALA A 160 -5.53 9.93 -13.22
C ALA A 160 -4.86 8.59 -12.93
N VAL A 161 -5.61 7.49 -12.94
CA VAL A 161 -5.01 6.14 -12.95
C VAL A 161 -4.75 5.74 -14.39
N ARG A 162 -3.52 5.36 -14.70
CA ARG A 162 -3.13 4.86 -16.02
C ARG A 162 -2.65 3.43 -15.87
N CYS A 163 -3.14 2.53 -16.71
CA CYS A 163 -2.52 1.23 -16.85
C CYS A 163 -2.49 0.81 -18.31
N VAL A 164 -1.42 0.11 -18.69
CA VAL A 164 -1.31 -0.59 -19.97
C VAL A 164 -0.81 -2.01 -19.74
N ALA A 165 -1.47 -2.97 -20.40
CA ALA A 165 -1.01 -4.34 -20.52
C ALA A 165 -0.36 -4.53 -21.90
N ILE A 166 0.78 -5.21 -21.94
CA ILE A 166 1.57 -5.39 -23.16
C ILE A 166 1.70 -6.88 -23.41
N ASP A 167 1.22 -7.32 -24.57
CA ASP A 167 1.28 -8.73 -24.97
C ASP A 167 2.72 -9.24 -25.08
N GLY A 168 2.94 -10.51 -24.73
CA GLY A 168 4.26 -11.14 -24.74
C GLY A 168 4.97 -11.07 -26.10
N GLY A 169 4.23 -11.16 -27.21
CA GLY A 169 4.77 -11.03 -28.57
C GLY A 169 5.33 -9.65 -28.89
N ARG A 170 5.09 -8.66 -28.03
CA ARG A 170 5.61 -7.29 -28.15
C ARG A 170 6.74 -7.00 -27.19
N THR A 171 7.22 -7.97 -26.43
CA THR A 171 8.24 -7.77 -25.39
C THR A 171 9.56 -8.44 -25.74
N VAL A 172 10.67 -7.95 -25.17
CA VAL A 172 12.01 -8.52 -25.38
C VAL A 172 12.10 -9.96 -24.85
N ARG A 173 11.46 -10.25 -23.72
CA ARG A 173 11.47 -11.56 -23.06
C ARG A 173 10.41 -12.53 -23.60
N GLY A 174 9.56 -12.10 -24.54
CA GLY A 174 8.47 -12.93 -25.07
C GLY A 174 7.36 -13.22 -24.06
N ARG A 175 7.27 -12.44 -22.97
CA ARG A 175 6.27 -12.59 -21.90
C ARG A 175 5.68 -11.23 -21.52
N PRO A 176 4.40 -11.19 -21.13
CA PRO A 176 3.70 -9.92 -20.97
C PRO A 176 4.31 -9.00 -19.92
N LEU A 177 4.10 -7.69 -20.12
CA LEU A 177 4.41 -6.63 -19.17
C LEU A 177 3.12 -5.93 -18.75
N LEU A 178 3.06 -5.45 -17.52
CA LEU A 178 2.01 -4.55 -17.05
C LEU A 178 2.67 -3.29 -16.48
N SER A 179 2.21 -2.13 -16.91
CA SER A 179 2.65 -0.84 -16.37
C SER A 179 1.46 -0.10 -15.80
N ALA A 180 1.54 0.30 -14.53
CA ALA A 180 0.48 1.02 -13.85
C ALA A 180 1.03 2.27 -13.14
N GLU A 181 0.28 3.36 -13.22
CA GLU A 181 0.44 4.58 -12.44
C GLU A 181 -0.86 4.80 -11.65
N LEU A 182 -0.80 4.62 -10.34
CA LEU A 182 -1.89 4.85 -9.42
C LEU A 182 -1.79 6.26 -8.84
N MET A 183 -2.91 6.97 -8.78
CA MET A 183 -3.00 8.29 -8.14
C MET A 183 -4.04 8.24 -7.03
N HIS A 184 -3.69 8.83 -5.88
CA HIS A 184 -4.56 8.96 -4.72
C HIS A 184 -4.56 10.38 -4.13
N TYR A 185 -5.69 11.09 -4.20
CA TYR A 185 -5.93 12.32 -3.43
C TYR A 185 -6.24 12.01 -1.96
N ALA A 186 -5.22 11.62 -1.21
CA ALA A 186 -5.26 11.34 0.22
C ALA A 186 -4.07 11.98 0.94
N PRO A 187 -4.09 12.02 2.29
CA PRO A 187 -2.91 12.38 3.04
C PRO A 187 -1.71 11.51 2.61
N ALA A 188 -0.54 12.14 2.46
CA ALA A 188 0.71 11.43 2.25
C ALA A 188 0.91 10.38 3.37
N PRO A 189 1.50 9.21 3.08
CA PRO A 189 2.33 8.89 1.89
C PRO A 189 1.59 8.24 0.70
N GLY A 190 0.25 8.23 0.67
CA GLY A 190 -0.51 7.65 -0.44
C GLY A 190 -0.64 6.12 -0.34
N PHE A 191 -0.16 5.38 -1.34
CA PHE A 191 -0.21 3.92 -1.35
C PHE A 191 0.88 3.27 -0.48
N TYR A 192 0.86 1.94 -0.36
CA TYR A 192 1.78 1.16 0.45
C TYR A 192 2.14 -0.16 -0.25
N GLU A 193 3.43 -0.45 -0.37
CA GLU A 193 3.94 -1.66 -1.00
C GLU A 193 3.97 -2.79 0.01
N ILE A 194 3.56 -3.99 -0.40
CA ILE A 194 3.47 -5.16 0.49
C ILE A 194 3.50 -6.48 -0.29
N GLY A 195 4.17 -7.47 0.28
CA GLY A 195 4.09 -8.87 -0.14
C GLY A 195 3.25 -9.69 0.83
N LEU A 196 2.40 -10.56 0.30
CA LEU A 196 1.47 -11.42 1.03
C LEU A 196 1.71 -12.88 0.65
N GLN A 197 1.90 -13.75 1.64
CA GLN A 197 2.07 -15.18 1.41
C GLN A 197 1.42 -16.01 2.52
N ALA A 198 0.52 -16.91 2.13
CA ALA A 198 -0.07 -17.97 2.97
C ALA A 198 -0.67 -19.04 2.07
N ASP A 199 -0.57 -20.33 2.40
CA ASP A 199 -1.13 -21.48 1.64
C ASP A 199 -1.15 -21.31 0.10
N GLU A 200 -2.28 -20.86 -0.46
CA GLU A 200 -2.51 -20.66 -1.91
C GLU A 200 -2.30 -19.21 -2.39
N VAL A 201 -2.15 -18.27 -1.45
CA VAL A 201 -1.85 -16.86 -1.73
C VAL A 201 -0.34 -16.66 -1.78
N ARG A 202 0.12 -16.10 -2.88
CA ARG A 202 1.43 -15.44 -2.96
C ARG A 202 1.28 -14.23 -3.87
N ALA A 203 1.42 -13.03 -3.34
CA ALA A 203 1.23 -11.82 -4.13
C ALA A 203 2.14 -10.68 -3.66
N LEU A 204 2.48 -9.79 -4.59
CA LEU A 204 3.33 -8.64 -4.36
C LEU A 204 2.81 -7.46 -5.16
N GLY A 205 2.81 -6.29 -4.53
CA GLY A 205 2.52 -5.05 -5.22
C GLY A 205 2.16 -3.97 -4.22
N THR A 206 1.19 -3.16 -4.63
CA THR A 206 0.76 -1.96 -3.94
C THR A 206 -0.66 -2.12 -3.43
N SER A 207 -0.84 -1.92 -2.13
CA SER A 207 -2.13 -1.85 -1.44
C SER A 207 -2.53 -0.40 -1.15
N LEU A 208 -3.81 -0.21 -0.83
CA LEU A 208 -4.34 1.02 -0.28
C LEU A 208 -4.37 0.88 1.26
N PRO A 209 -3.66 1.74 2.04
CA PRO A 209 -3.68 1.65 3.49
C PRO A 209 -5.09 1.69 4.07
N GLY A 210 -5.43 0.70 4.91
CA GLY A 210 -6.76 0.51 5.45
C GLY A 210 -7.66 -0.45 4.66
N VAL A 211 -7.22 -0.98 3.52
CA VAL A 211 -7.99 -1.93 2.69
C VAL A 211 -7.23 -3.25 2.56
N PRO A 212 -7.87 -4.42 2.80
CA PRO A 212 -7.22 -5.71 2.60
C PRO A 212 -6.97 -6.01 1.11
N GLY A 213 -5.93 -6.80 0.83
CA GLY A 213 -5.56 -7.21 -0.53
C GLY A 213 -4.58 -6.25 -1.22
N ILE A 214 -4.41 -6.41 -2.54
CA ILE A 214 -3.46 -5.66 -3.37
C ILE A 214 -4.21 -5.01 -4.54
N VAL A 215 -4.11 -3.69 -4.65
CA VAL A 215 -4.81 -2.87 -5.66
C VAL A 215 -4.17 -3.02 -7.04
N SER A 216 -2.84 -3.10 -7.07
CA SER A 216 -2.04 -3.28 -8.28
C SER A 216 -0.82 -4.11 -7.96
N GLY A 217 -0.54 -5.15 -8.73
CA GLY A 217 0.52 -6.09 -8.43
C GLY A 217 0.45 -7.35 -9.26
N HIS A 218 1.00 -8.44 -8.72
CA HIS A 218 0.96 -9.76 -9.34
C HIS A 218 1.04 -10.86 -8.28
N ASN A 219 0.64 -12.06 -8.68
CA ASN A 219 0.83 -13.29 -7.91
C ASN A 219 1.84 -14.26 -8.54
N GLY A 220 2.47 -13.82 -9.62
CA GLY A 220 3.46 -14.58 -10.39
C GLY A 220 2.88 -15.35 -11.57
N GLU A 221 1.56 -15.51 -11.63
CA GLU A 221 0.86 -16.07 -12.80
C GLU A 221 0.17 -14.96 -13.61
N VAL A 222 -0.51 -14.05 -12.90
CA VAL A 222 -1.21 -12.89 -13.46
C VAL A 222 -0.75 -11.60 -12.78
N ALA A 223 -0.64 -10.54 -13.56
CA ALA A 223 -0.49 -9.17 -13.09
C ALA A 223 -1.80 -8.42 -13.29
N TRP A 224 -2.15 -7.53 -12.36
CA TRP A 224 -3.37 -6.71 -12.45
C TRP A 224 -3.15 -5.31 -11.91
N SER A 225 -4.01 -4.40 -12.33
CA SER A 225 -4.23 -3.13 -11.65
C SER A 225 -5.70 -2.77 -11.70
N LEU A 226 -6.26 -2.45 -10.54
CA LEU A 226 -7.58 -1.83 -10.46
C LEU A 226 -7.51 -0.42 -11.05
N LEU A 227 -8.43 -0.12 -11.98
CA LEU A 227 -8.64 1.20 -12.54
C LEU A 227 -9.86 1.84 -11.89
N GLN A 228 -9.91 3.16 -11.93
CA GLN A 228 -11.08 3.85 -11.42
C GLN A 228 -12.22 3.84 -12.44
N PRO A 229 -13.46 3.69 -11.97
CA PRO A 229 -14.67 3.76 -12.80
C PRO A 229 -15.07 5.21 -13.12
N ASP A 230 -15.86 5.36 -14.18
CA ASP A 230 -16.60 6.61 -14.45
C ASP A 230 -17.89 6.73 -13.60
N SER A 231 -18.22 5.71 -12.80
CA SER A 231 -19.45 5.58 -12.01
C SER A 231 -19.17 5.11 -10.58
N LEU A 232 -20.14 5.29 -9.67
CA LEU A 232 -20.03 4.83 -8.29
C LEU A 232 -19.93 3.30 -8.24
N LEU A 233 -18.84 2.77 -7.68
CA LEU A 233 -18.67 1.33 -7.48
C LEU A 233 -19.08 0.89 -6.08
N ASP A 234 -19.53 -0.37 -6.01
CA ASP A 234 -19.73 -1.08 -4.75
C ASP A 234 -18.36 -1.43 -4.14
N PRO A 235 -18.00 -0.89 -2.96
CA PRO A 235 -16.75 -1.22 -2.30
C PRO A 235 -16.68 -2.69 -1.86
N ILE A 236 -17.81 -3.37 -1.66
CA ILE A 236 -17.83 -4.80 -1.29
C ILE A 236 -17.36 -5.63 -2.48
N GLY A 237 -18.00 -5.48 -3.64
CA GLY A 237 -17.57 -6.13 -4.88
C GLY A 237 -16.13 -5.79 -5.27
N ALA A 238 -15.69 -4.55 -5.08
CA ALA A 238 -14.31 -4.18 -5.33
C ALA A 238 -13.32 -4.86 -4.36
N THR A 239 -13.64 -4.94 -3.07
CA THR A 239 -12.79 -5.66 -2.12
C THR A 239 -12.75 -7.15 -2.43
N LEU A 240 -13.89 -7.74 -2.83
CA LEU A 240 -13.95 -9.13 -3.31
C LEU A 240 -12.98 -9.34 -4.48
N ALA A 241 -13.01 -8.46 -5.47
CA ALA A 241 -12.15 -8.54 -6.64
C ALA A 241 -10.66 -8.52 -6.26
N LEU A 242 -10.27 -7.64 -5.32
CA LEU A 242 -8.88 -7.55 -4.83
C LEU A 242 -8.43 -8.80 -4.08
N VAL A 243 -9.32 -9.40 -3.26
CA VAL A 243 -9.03 -10.64 -2.52
C VAL A 243 -8.94 -11.83 -3.48
N SER A 244 -9.89 -11.96 -4.41
CA SER A 244 -9.92 -13.03 -5.40
C SER A 244 -8.73 -12.99 -6.37
N ALA A 245 -8.21 -11.79 -6.70
CA ALA A 245 -7.05 -11.65 -7.57
C ALA A 245 -5.78 -12.29 -7.00
N LEU A 246 -5.68 -12.41 -5.67
CA LEU A 246 -4.50 -12.97 -5.01
C LEU A 246 -4.24 -14.43 -5.39
N THR A 247 -5.30 -15.18 -5.73
CA THR A 247 -5.25 -16.60 -6.10
C THR A 247 -5.66 -16.85 -7.55
N ALA A 248 -5.89 -15.81 -8.34
CA ALA A 248 -6.31 -15.95 -9.74
C ALA A 248 -5.20 -16.56 -10.60
N ARG A 249 -5.54 -17.51 -11.46
CA ARG A 249 -4.55 -18.22 -12.30
C ARG A 249 -4.31 -17.59 -13.66
N ASP A 250 -5.26 -16.78 -14.11
CA ASP A 250 -5.23 -16.12 -15.41
C ASP A 250 -6.10 -14.86 -15.43
N VAL A 251 -5.99 -14.13 -16.53
CA VAL A 251 -6.77 -12.93 -16.82
C VAL A 251 -8.26 -13.22 -16.87
N ALA A 252 -8.70 -14.44 -17.20
CA ALA A 252 -10.12 -14.77 -17.24
C ALA A 252 -10.70 -14.82 -15.82
N GLU A 253 -9.98 -15.41 -14.86
CA GLU A 253 -10.36 -15.39 -13.45
C GLU A 253 -10.33 -13.97 -12.86
N VAL A 254 -9.32 -13.16 -13.19
CA VAL A 254 -9.30 -11.73 -12.80
C VAL A 254 -10.49 -10.98 -13.41
N SER A 255 -10.79 -11.20 -14.69
CA SER A 255 -11.93 -10.57 -15.38
C SER A 255 -13.25 -10.97 -14.75
N ALA A 256 -13.41 -12.24 -14.37
CA ALA A 256 -14.61 -12.73 -13.70
C ALA A 256 -14.76 -12.12 -12.30
N ALA A 257 -13.66 -11.97 -11.55
CA ALA A 257 -13.66 -11.37 -10.22
C ALA A 257 -13.96 -9.87 -10.23
N PHE A 258 -13.39 -9.13 -11.19
CA PHE A 258 -13.58 -7.69 -11.33
C PHE A 258 -14.94 -7.34 -11.95
N GLY A 259 -15.49 -8.22 -12.79
CA GLY A 259 -16.80 -8.01 -13.40
C GLY A 259 -16.85 -6.71 -14.21
N SER A 260 -17.62 -5.73 -13.73
CA SER A 260 -17.75 -4.41 -14.36
C SER A 260 -16.78 -3.35 -13.83
N ILE A 261 -15.98 -3.68 -12.80
CA ILE A 261 -14.96 -2.78 -12.26
C ILE A 261 -13.88 -2.62 -13.33
N PRO A 262 -13.51 -1.41 -13.75
CA PRO A 262 -12.42 -1.25 -14.71
C PRO A 262 -11.08 -1.75 -14.16
N PHE A 263 -10.32 -2.44 -15.00
CA PHE A 263 -9.01 -2.98 -14.65
C PHE A 263 -8.11 -3.07 -15.89
N CYS A 264 -6.84 -3.33 -15.63
CA CYS A 264 -5.94 -3.94 -16.60
C CYS A 264 -5.41 -5.25 -15.99
N ALA A 265 -5.14 -6.22 -16.85
CA ALA A 265 -4.50 -7.45 -16.43
C ALA A 265 -3.67 -8.05 -17.56
N ALA A 266 -2.66 -8.82 -17.20
CA ALA A 266 -1.84 -9.57 -18.13
C ALA A 266 -1.47 -10.93 -17.52
N ASP A 267 -1.53 -11.98 -18.32
CA ASP A 267 -0.97 -13.30 -18.05
C ASP A 267 -0.27 -13.82 -19.32
N THR A 268 0.46 -14.93 -19.20
CA THR A 268 1.25 -15.49 -20.32
C THR A 268 0.50 -15.78 -21.64
N ARG A 269 -0.83 -15.80 -21.63
CA ARG A 269 -1.74 -16.13 -22.73
C ARG A 269 -2.61 -14.95 -23.18
N ALA A 270 -2.86 -13.97 -22.31
CA ALA A 270 -3.84 -12.92 -22.57
C ALA A 270 -3.50 -11.59 -21.89
N VAL A 271 -4.04 -10.52 -22.45
CA VAL A 271 -4.08 -9.19 -21.85
C VAL A 271 -5.53 -8.68 -21.84
N ALA A 272 -5.88 -7.89 -20.84
CA ALA A 272 -7.18 -7.23 -20.70
C ALA A 272 -7.00 -5.76 -20.26
N GLY A 273 -7.91 -4.89 -20.71
CA GLY A 273 -7.83 -3.45 -20.49
C GLY A 273 -7.06 -2.72 -21.60
N PRO A 274 -6.60 -1.49 -21.36
CA PRO A 274 -5.82 -0.73 -22.35
C PRO A 274 -4.51 -1.43 -22.71
N THR A 275 -4.21 -1.52 -24.01
CA THR A 275 -2.98 -2.13 -24.53
C THR A 275 -2.07 -1.12 -25.22
N LEU A 276 -0.78 -1.46 -25.36
CA LEU A 276 0.23 -0.62 -26.00
C LEU A 276 0.89 -1.36 -27.18
N ASP A 277 0.34 -1.19 -28.38
CA ASP A 277 0.71 -2.01 -29.55
C ASP A 277 1.36 -1.21 -30.71
N HIS A 278 1.66 0.07 -30.53
CA HIS A 278 1.94 0.98 -31.64
C HIS A 278 3.43 1.31 -31.90
N LEU A 279 4.38 0.68 -31.19
CA LEU A 279 5.82 0.92 -31.40
C LEU A 279 6.48 -0.17 -32.26
N ASP A 280 7.36 0.25 -33.17
CA ASP A 280 8.11 -0.62 -34.11
C ASP A 280 9.28 -1.40 -33.45
N ARG A 281 9.39 -1.36 -32.11
CA ARG A 281 10.42 -2.09 -31.35
C ARG A 281 9.80 -2.81 -30.16
N PRO A 282 10.39 -3.94 -29.71
CA PRO A 282 9.88 -4.66 -28.54
C PRO A 282 10.05 -3.85 -27.25
N PHE A 283 9.11 -4.05 -26.33
CA PHE A 283 9.07 -3.46 -25.00
C PHE A 283 9.92 -4.24 -24.00
N ASP A 284 10.59 -3.51 -23.13
CA ASP A 284 11.21 -4.00 -21.90
C ASP A 284 10.92 -2.98 -20.78
N VAL A 285 11.29 -3.33 -19.55
CA VAL A 285 11.09 -2.48 -18.37
C VAL A 285 11.69 -1.08 -18.56
N GLU A 286 12.86 -0.97 -19.20
CA GLU A 286 13.55 0.31 -19.38
C GLU A 286 12.89 1.20 -20.43
N LEU A 287 12.38 0.60 -21.51
CA LEU A 287 11.63 1.31 -22.54
C LEU A 287 10.32 1.85 -21.99
N ILE A 288 9.55 1.04 -21.23
CA ILE A 288 8.32 1.49 -20.57
C ILE A 288 8.63 2.64 -19.61
N ARG A 289 9.66 2.49 -18.78
CA ARG A 289 10.10 3.53 -17.85
C ARG A 289 10.41 4.85 -18.58
N SER A 290 10.94 4.79 -19.80
CA SER A 290 11.24 5.99 -20.60
C SER A 290 10.00 6.78 -21.05
N PHE A 291 8.82 6.14 -21.09
CA PHE A 291 7.54 6.76 -21.42
C PHE A 291 6.78 7.29 -20.20
N MET A 292 7.24 7.01 -18.98
CA MET A 292 6.62 7.56 -17.78
C MET A 292 6.91 9.07 -17.71
N ASP A 293 5.84 9.88 -17.81
CA ASP A 293 5.93 11.33 -17.72
C ASP A 293 6.59 11.77 -16.40
N ARG A 294 7.24 12.95 -16.39
CA ARG A 294 7.65 13.56 -15.12
C ARG A 294 6.40 13.84 -14.28
N PRO A 295 6.30 13.29 -13.06
CA PRO A 295 5.08 13.41 -12.26
C PRO A 295 4.83 14.86 -11.86
N ARG A 296 3.57 15.23 -11.63
CA ARG A 296 3.29 16.56 -11.06
C ARG A 296 3.71 16.55 -9.58
N PRO A 297 4.24 17.66 -9.03
CA PRO A 297 4.79 17.72 -7.67
C PRO A 297 3.81 17.37 -6.53
N THR A 298 2.51 17.25 -6.83
CA THR A 298 1.42 17.06 -5.87
C THR A 298 0.80 15.67 -5.91
N ASP A 299 1.29 14.79 -6.78
CA ASP A 299 0.67 13.49 -7.01
C ASP A 299 1.11 12.50 -5.92
N ALA A 300 0.22 12.19 -4.98
CA ALA A 300 0.41 11.04 -4.08
C ALA A 300 0.03 9.76 -4.84
N GLY A 301 0.98 8.87 -5.05
CA GLY A 301 0.80 7.80 -6.03
C GLY A 301 1.80 6.67 -5.92
N ALA A 302 1.58 5.66 -6.74
CA ALA A 302 2.47 4.52 -6.92
C ALA A 302 2.65 4.23 -8.40
N ARG A 303 3.85 3.79 -8.77
CA ARG A 303 4.20 3.31 -10.11
C ARG A 303 4.65 1.89 -10.00
N LEU A 304 4.21 1.06 -10.94
CA LEU A 304 4.59 -0.33 -11.02
C LEU A 304 4.87 -0.70 -12.48
N ILE A 305 5.94 -1.45 -12.71
CA ILE A 305 6.19 -2.20 -13.93
C ILE A 305 6.39 -3.65 -13.51
N ILE A 306 5.47 -4.52 -13.92
CA ILE A 306 5.55 -5.95 -13.66
C ILE A 306 6.02 -6.66 -14.93
N ASP A 307 7.08 -7.46 -14.79
CA ASP A 307 7.62 -8.29 -15.87
C ASP A 307 7.33 -9.76 -15.60
N LEU A 308 6.32 -10.34 -16.27
CA LEU A 308 5.97 -11.76 -16.11
C LEU A 308 7.00 -12.71 -16.75
N GLY A 309 7.95 -12.16 -17.53
CA GLY A 309 9.12 -12.87 -18.02
C GLY A 309 10.22 -13.02 -16.97
N ASP A 310 10.28 -12.11 -16.02
CA ASP A 310 11.31 -12.02 -14.99
C ASP A 310 10.77 -11.20 -13.80
N LEU A 311 10.10 -11.88 -12.87
CA LEU A 311 9.39 -11.20 -11.77
C LEU A 311 10.34 -10.39 -10.89
N ASP A 312 11.60 -10.80 -10.76
CA ASP A 312 12.63 -10.08 -9.99
C ASP A 312 13.13 -8.82 -10.71
N ALA A 313 12.90 -8.71 -12.02
CA ALA A 313 13.14 -7.48 -12.78
C ALA A 313 12.00 -6.44 -12.65
N SER A 314 10.89 -6.79 -11.98
CA SER A 314 9.79 -5.86 -11.72
C SER A 314 10.25 -4.66 -10.90
N LYS A 315 9.58 -3.52 -11.11
CA LYS A 315 9.97 -2.23 -10.57
C LYS A 315 8.78 -1.51 -9.95
N SER A 316 9.05 -0.69 -8.94
CA SER A 316 8.05 0.21 -8.38
C SER A 316 8.67 1.46 -7.78
N ALA A 317 7.80 2.44 -7.50
CA ALA A 317 8.11 3.56 -6.63
C ALA A 317 6.81 4.18 -6.11
N LEU A 318 6.82 4.55 -4.84
CA LEU A 318 5.89 5.47 -4.23
C LEU A 318 6.34 6.91 -4.44
N SER A 319 5.40 7.84 -4.47
CA SER A 319 5.73 9.27 -4.58
C SER A 319 6.42 9.86 -3.35
N THR A 320 6.48 9.10 -2.25
CA THR A 320 7.06 9.49 -0.98
C THR A 320 7.96 8.38 -0.43
N GLY A 321 7.41 7.43 0.31
CA GLY A 321 8.13 6.29 0.89
C GLY A 321 7.19 5.35 1.64
N GLN A 322 7.74 4.25 2.18
CA GLN A 322 6.95 3.19 2.85
C GLN A 322 6.35 3.59 4.19
N SER A 323 6.91 4.54 4.93
CA SER A 323 6.44 4.93 6.26
C SER A 323 5.57 6.19 6.25
N GLY A 324 4.55 6.22 7.09
CA GLY A 324 3.74 7.41 7.40
C GLY A 324 4.28 8.23 8.57
N HIS A 325 5.38 7.82 9.21
CA HIS A 325 5.96 8.52 10.35
C HIS A 325 7.01 9.55 9.90
N PRO A 326 6.84 10.87 10.11
CA PRO A 326 7.73 11.90 9.55
C PRO A 326 9.21 11.80 9.95
N ALA A 327 9.51 11.14 11.07
CA ALA A 327 10.89 10.92 11.53
C ALA A 327 11.48 9.56 11.07
N ALA A 328 10.72 8.71 10.41
CA ALA A 328 11.23 7.44 9.90
C ALA A 328 12.07 7.65 8.63
N PHE A 329 13.09 6.82 8.45
CA PHE A 329 13.95 6.86 7.26
C PHE A 329 13.12 6.69 5.96
N HIS A 330 12.19 5.73 5.95
CA HIS A 330 11.33 5.44 4.79
C HIS A 330 10.14 6.39 4.62
N TYR A 331 10.15 7.59 5.20
CA TYR A 331 9.04 8.55 5.01
C TYR A 331 9.08 9.24 3.63
N LEU A 332 10.28 9.53 3.11
CA LEU A 332 10.51 10.26 1.85
C LEU A 332 11.66 9.70 1.01
N ASP A 333 12.15 8.50 1.33
CA ASP A 333 13.33 7.89 0.71
C ASP A 333 13.15 7.57 -0.78
N GLN A 334 11.91 7.34 -1.23
CA GLN A 334 11.59 7.07 -2.63
C GLN A 334 11.26 8.35 -3.43
N ARG A 335 11.00 9.48 -2.77
CA ARG A 335 10.60 10.75 -3.41
C ARG A 335 11.56 11.20 -4.51
N ALA A 336 12.87 11.08 -4.25
CA ALA A 336 13.88 11.48 -5.23
C ALA A 336 13.82 10.62 -6.50
N LEU A 337 13.53 9.32 -6.37
CA LEU A 337 13.35 8.41 -7.51
C LEU A 337 12.10 8.81 -8.29
N TRP A 338 10.98 9.04 -7.58
CA TRP A 338 9.71 9.45 -8.17
C TRP A 338 9.83 10.72 -9.02
N GLU A 339 10.43 11.78 -8.48
CA GLU A 339 10.56 13.10 -9.14
C GLU A 339 11.31 13.03 -10.49
N VAL A 340 12.21 12.04 -10.66
CA VAL A 340 12.97 11.83 -11.90
C VAL A 340 12.48 10.64 -12.74
N GLY A 341 11.37 10.01 -12.36
CA GLY A 341 10.82 8.84 -13.07
C GLY A 341 11.68 7.57 -12.95
N GLN A 342 12.47 7.47 -11.87
CA GLN A 342 13.18 6.25 -11.51
C GLN A 342 12.31 5.37 -10.61
N LEU A 343 12.57 4.06 -10.67
CA LEU A 343 11.88 3.04 -9.91
C LEU A 343 12.93 2.14 -9.23
N HIS A 344 12.65 1.69 -8.01
CA HIS A 344 13.45 0.68 -7.36
C HIS A 344 12.99 -0.74 -7.76
N ALA A 345 13.78 -1.75 -7.38
CA ALA A 345 13.41 -3.14 -7.59
C ALA A 345 12.22 -3.52 -6.69
N LEU A 346 11.26 -4.25 -7.24
CA LEU A 346 10.16 -4.88 -6.54
C LEU A 346 10.34 -6.40 -6.66
N THR A 347 11.34 -6.92 -5.94
CA THR A 347 11.79 -8.32 -6.11
C THR A 347 10.77 -9.32 -5.56
N TRP A 348 10.71 -10.48 -6.20
CA TRP A 348 9.73 -11.53 -5.95
C TRP A 348 10.31 -12.70 -5.16
N THR A 349 11.52 -13.13 -5.49
CA THR A 349 12.23 -14.21 -4.80
C THR A 349 12.92 -13.68 -3.55
N ARG A 350 12.95 -14.51 -2.50
CA ARG A 350 13.47 -14.10 -1.19
C ARG A 350 14.99 -13.90 -1.24
N GLU A 351 15.67 -14.69 -2.07
CA GLU A 351 17.11 -14.66 -2.26
C GLU A 351 17.59 -13.37 -2.94
N GLU A 352 16.78 -12.81 -3.84
CA GLU A 352 17.07 -11.55 -4.56
C GLU A 352 16.72 -10.29 -3.74
N ILE A 353 16.18 -10.45 -2.52
CA ILE A 353 16.04 -9.33 -1.58
C ILE A 353 17.45 -8.94 -1.12
N ALA A 354 18.07 -8.02 -1.86
CA ALA A 354 19.47 -7.63 -1.72
C ALA A 354 19.90 -7.28 -0.29
N ARG A 355 18.98 -6.74 0.51
CA ARG A 355 19.18 -6.46 1.93
C ARG A 355 17.88 -6.56 2.69
N VAL A 356 17.87 -7.41 3.73
CA VAL A 356 16.83 -7.44 4.75
C VAL A 356 17.20 -6.44 5.84
N GLU A 357 16.37 -5.43 6.05
CA GLU A 357 16.58 -4.42 7.10
C GLU A 357 16.08 -4.92 8.46
N GLY A 358 15.02 -5.73 8.46
CA GLY A 358 14.42 -6.28 9.66
C GLY A 358 13.68 -7.58 9.39
N GLN A 359 13.66 -8.44 10.40
CA GLN A 359 12.90 -9.69 10.41
C GLN A 359 12.20 -9.85 11.75
N LEU A 360 10.88 -9.80 11.71
CA LEU A 360 10.00 -9.97 12.87
C LEU A 360 9.39 -11.37 12.81
N VAL A 361 9.71 -12.21 13.80
CA VAL A 361 9.14 -13.55 13.94
C VAL A 361 8.01 -13.50 14.97
N LEU A 362 6.80 -13.79 14.52
CA LEU A 362 5.58 -13.69 15.31
C LEU A 362 5.06 -15.08 15.66
N ARG A 363 4.69 -15.28 16.92
CA ARG A 363 4.09 -16.53 17.39
C ARG A 363 2.71 -16.27 17.96
N ALA A 364 1.79 -17.18 17.67
CA ALA A 364 0.55 -17.34 18.41
C ALA A 364 0.82 -17.35 19.92
N ARG A 365 -0.02 -16.64 20.68
CA ARG A 365 0.13 -16.49 22.13
C ARG A 365 -0.67 -17.51 22.89
#